data_AF-A0A6B3HCD2-F1
#
_entry.id   AF-A0A6B3HCD2-F1
#
_cell.length_a   1.000
_cell.length_b   1.000
_cell.length_c   1.000
_cell.angle_alpha   90.00
_cell.angle_beta   90.00
_cell.angle_gamma   90.00
#
_symmetry.space_group_name_H-M   'P 1'
#
loop_
_entity.id
_entity.type
_entity.pdbx_description
1 polymer ?
#
loop_
_entity_poly.entity_id
_entity_poly.type
_entity_poly.pdbx_seq_one_letter_code
_entity_poly.pdbx_strand_id
1 'polypeptide(L)' 'MTDTYARTTTSAWRNWAGTVTARPARTESPASVDELVDVVRRAGADGLKVKPVGTGHSFTATAATDGVLIRP' A
#
# COMPACT_ATOMS: atom_id res chain seq x y z
N MET A 1 -4.74 25.99 2.78
CA MET A 1 -3.70 25.12 2.20
C MET A 1 -3.74 23.84 3.01
N THR A 2 -4.59 22.90 2.62
CA THR A 2 -4.85 21.70 3.40
C THR A 2 -3.71 20.71 3.15
N ASP A 3 -3.03 20.37 4.22
CA ASP A 3 -1.89 19.46 4.28
C ASP A 3 -2.41 18.02 4.04
N THR A 4 -2.61 17.64 2.77
CA THR A 4 -3.09 16.28 2.42
C THR A 4 -1.89 15.35 2.36
N TYR A 5 -1.50 14.80 3.51
CA TYR A 5 -0.43 13.80 3.59
C TYR A 5 -1.09 12.43 3.59
N ALA A 6 -0.59 11.55 2.73
CA ALA A 6 -0.99 10.15 2.73
C ALA A 6 -0.90 9.57 4.16
N ARG A 7 -1.95 8.88 4.59
CA ARG A 7 -1.99 8.27 5.92
C ARG A 7 -1.20 6.95 5.93
N THR A 8 -0.12 6.90 6.72
CA THR A 8 0.74 5.72 6.87
C THR A 8 0.33 4.82 8.05
N THR A 9 0.20 3.51 7.85
CA THR A 9 0.02 2.51 8.92
C THR A 9 0.85 1.23 8.68
N THR A 10 1.00 0.36 9.69
CA THR A 10 1.83 -0.88 9.61
C THR A 10 1.06 -2.15 9.96
N SER A 11 -0.27 -2.12 9.91
CA SER A 11 -1.10 -3.30 10.20
C SER A 11 -0.97 -4.38 9.14
N ALA A 12 -1.09 -5.65 9.54
CA ALA A 12 -1.22 -6.75 8.59
C ALA A 12 -2.45 -6.55 7.69
N TRP A 13 -2.30 -6.84 6.40
CA TRP A 13 -3.38 -6.86 5.44
C TRP A 13 -3.79 -8.30 5.13
N ARG A 14 -5.09 -8.53 4.95
CA ARG A 14 -5.66 -9.81 4.55
C ARG A 14 -6.64 -9.59 3.41
N ASN A 15 -6.60 -10.46 2.40
CA ASN A 15 -7.56 -10.41 1.30
C ASN A 15 -8.98 -10.73 1.80
N TRP A 16 -10.01 -10.39 1.02
CA TRP A 16 -11.40 -10.59 1.42
C TRP A 16 -11.71 -12.06 1.77
N ALA A 17 -11.18 -13.00 0.97
CA ALA A 17 -11.39 -14.44 1.18
C ALA A 17 -10.64 -15.02 2.41
N GLY A 18 -9.73 -14.26 3.03
CA GLY A 18 -8.93 -14.73 4.16
C GLY A 18 -7.84 -15.76 3.81
N THR A 19 -7.56 -16.00 2.54
CA THR A 19 -6.57 -16.98 2.09
C THR A 19 -5.16 -16.40 1.96
N VAL A 20 -5.03 -15.07 1.85
CA VAL A 20 -3.75 -14.36 1.71
C VAL A 20 -3.60 -13.35 2.83
N THR A 21 -2.43 -13.30 3.45
CA THR A 21 -2.07 -12.31 4.47
C THR A 21 -0.69 -11.73 4.15
N ALA A 22 -0.52 -10.43 4.32
CA ALA A 22 0.73 -9.70 4.11
C ALA A 22 1.03 -8.79 5.31
N ARG A 23 2.32 -8.52 5.54
CA ARG A 23 2.80 -7.60 6.58
C ARG A 23 3.67 -6.53 5.90
N PRO A 24 3.04 -5.53 5.26
CA PRO A 24 3.79 -4.49 4.57
C PRO A 24 4.57 -3.64 5.59
N ALA A 25 5.78 -3.23 5.24
CA ALA A 25 6.55 -2.24 5.99
C ALA A 25 5.77 -0.93 6.15
N ARG A 26 4.98 -0.55 5.15
CA ARG A 26 4.09 0.63 5.17
C ARG A 26 2.81 0.39 4.40
N THR A 27 1.71 0.92 4.89
CA THR A 27 0.43 1.00 4.18
C THR A 27 0.09 2.48 4.01
N GLU A 28 -0.17 2.92 2.79
CA GLU A 28 -0.42 4.33 2.45
C GLU A 28 -1.77 4.45 1.72
N SER A 29 -2.50 5.54 1.96
CA SER A 29 -3.76 5.87 1.25
C SER A 29 -3.67 7.28 0.66
N PRO A 30 -2.90 7.48 -0.44
CA PRO A 30 -2.74 8.79 -1.06
C PRO A 30 -4.06 9.27 -1.64
N ALA A 31 -4.40 10.54 -1.44
CA ALA A 31 -5.66 11.15 -1.90
C ALA A 31 -5.53 11.82 -3.28
N SER A 32 -4.32 11.85 -3.84
CA SER A 32 -4.01 12.47 -5.12
C SER A 32 -2.91 11.71 -5.88
N VAL A 33 -2.78 11.99 -7.17
CA VAL A 33 -1.71 11.42 -8.00
C VAL A 33 -0.35 11.93 -7.53
N ASP A 34 -0.25 13.21 -7.14
CA ASP A 34 0.99 13.80 -6.64
C ASP A 34 1.45 13.11 -5.35
N GLU A 35 0.53 12.88 -4.40
CA GLU A 35 0.83 12.09 -3.21
C GLU A 35 1.26 10.65 -3.55
N LEU A 36 0.62 10.01 -4.52
CA LEU A 36 1.00 8.66 -4.95
C LEU A 36 2.41 8.64 -5.55
N VAL A 37 2.76 9.64 -6.37
CA VAL A 37 4.11 9.81 -6.93
C VAL A 37 5.12 9.96 -5.79
N ASP A 38 4.81 10.75 -4.76
CA ASP A 38 5.70 10.93 -3.62
C ASP A 38 5.83 9.66 -2.77
N VAL A 39 4.77 8.86 -2.61
CA VAL A 39 4.87 7.53 -1.99
C VAL A 39 5.82 6.63 -2.79
N VAL A 40 5.69 6.58 -4.12
CA VAL A 40 6.53 5.73 -4.98
C VAL A 40 7.99 6.18 -4.93
N ARG A 41 8.26 7.49 -4.97
CA ARG A 41 9.61 8.04 -4.83
C ARG A 41 10.25 7.67 -3.49
N ARG A 42 9.53 7.87 -2.37
CA ARG A 42 9.99 7.50 -1.03
C ARG A 42 10.26 6.00 -0.93
N ALA A 43 9.35 5.17 -1.44
CA ALA A 43 9.55 3.72 -1.46
C ALA A 43 10.79 3.30 -2.27
N GLY A 44 11.04 3.94 -3.41
CA GLY A 44 12.23 3.71 -4.22
C GLY A 44 13.52 4.10 -3.49
N ALA A 45 13.54 5.25 -2.82
CA ALA A 45 14.67 5.69 -2.00
C ALA A 45 14.97 4.72 -0.85
N ASP A 46 13.93 4.09 -0.29
CA ASP A 46 14.05 3.10 0.79
C ASP A 46 14.27 1.66 0.29
N GLY A 47 14.35 1.43 -1.03
CA GLY A 47 14.51 0.10 -1.61
C GLY A 47 13.29 -0.82 -1.45
N LEU A 48 12.11 -0.26 -1.18
CA LEU A 48 10.87 -1.02 -0.95
C LEU A 48 10.05 -1.18 -2.23
N LYS A 49 9.51 -2.40 -2.43
CA LYS A 49 8.55 -2.69 -3.51
C LYS A 49 7.19 -2.09 -3.19
N VAL A 50 6.52 -1.52 -4.21
CA VAL A 50 5.17 -0.97 -4.09
C VAL A 50 4.16 -1.92 -4.73
N LYS A 51 3.08 -2.23 -4.02
CA LYS A 51 1.94 -3.01 -4.55
C LYS A 51 0.62 -2.30 -4.24
N PRO A 52 -0.21 -1.99 -5.25
CA PRO A 52 -1.56 -1.52 -5.00
C PRO A 52 -2.48 -2.68 -4.64
N VAL A 53 -3.46 -2.41 -3.78
CA VAL A 53 -4.60 -3.29 -3.55
C VAL A 53 -5.89 -2.56 -3.92
N GLY A 54 -6.72 -3.20 -4.76
CA GLY A 54 -8.10 -2.75 -4.98
C GLY A 54 -9.03 -3.18 -3.84
N THR A 55 -10.16 -3.79 -4.17
CA THR A 55 -11.12 -4.31 -3.18
C THR A 55 -10.65 -5.58 -2.46
N GLY A 56 -9.53 -6.18 -2.88
CA GLY A 56 -8.91 -7.33 -2.20
C GLY A 56 -9.56 -8.69 -2.49
N HIS A 57 -10.30 -8.84 -3.60
CA HIS A 57 -10.99 -10.10 -3.96
C HIS A 57 -10.13 -11.12 -4.73
N SER A 58 -8.85 -10.83 -4.96
CA SER A 58 -7.96 -11.82 -5.57
C SER A 58 -7.73 -12.99 -4.62
N PHE A 59 -7.78 -14.20 -5.16
CA PHE A 59 -7.44 -15.43 -4.43
C PHE A 59 -5.94 -15.74 -4.45
N THR A 60 -5.14 -14.96 -5.17
CA THR A 60 -3.68 -15.11 -5.27
C THR A 60 -2.96 -13.99 -4.52
N ALA A 61 -1.64 -14.16 -4.31
CA ALA A 61 -0.79 -13.20 -3.63
C ALA A 61 -0.45 -11.94 -4.46
N THR A 62 -1.20 -11.62 -5.52
CA THR A 62 -0.83 -10.56 -6.48
C THR A 62 -0.63 -9.18 -5.84
N ALA A 63 -1.42 -8.88 -4.80
CA ALA A 63 -1.38 -7.62 -4.04
C ALA A 63 -0.57 -7.74 -2.72
N ALA A 64 -0.11 -8.94 -2.35
CA ALA A 64 0.69 -9.13 -1.15
C ALA A 64 2.08 -8.51 -1.34
N THR A 65 2.57 -7.83 -0.30
CA THR A 65 3.90 -7.22 -0.28
C THR A 65 4.43 -7.14 1.15
N ASP A 66 5.75 -7.23 1.28
CA ASP A 66 6.52 -6.86 2.46
C ASP A 66 6.97 -5.38 2.43
N GLY A 67 6.85 -4.72 1.27
CA GLY A 67 7.17 -3.30 1.08
C GLY A 67 6.00 -2.36 1.40
N VAL A 68 5.62 -1.53 0.43
CA VAL A 68 4.54 -0.54 0.56
C VAL A 68 3.25 -1.06 -0.08
N LEU A 69 2.18 -1.13 0.71
CA LEU A 69 0.82 -1.43 0.24
C LEU A 69 0.05 -0.13 0.00
N ILE A 70 -0.42 0.12 -1.22
CA ILE A 70 -1.29 1.27 -1.54
C ILE A 70 -2.75 0.86 -1.40
N ARG A 71 -3.50 1.58 -0.58
CA ARG A 71 -4.94 1.41 -0.36
C ARG A 71 -5.74 2.35 -1.27
N PRO A 72 -6.96 1.97 -1.68
CA PRO A 72 -7.93 2.90 -2.24
C PRO A 72 -8.39 3.92 -1.21
#